data_AF-A0A1I3INH1-F1
#
_entry.id   AF-A0A1I3INH1-F1
#
_cell.length_a   1.000
_cell.length_b   1.000
_cell.length_c   1.000
_cell.angle_alpha   90.00
_cell.angle_beta   90.00
_cell.angle_gamma   90.00
#
_symmetry.space_group_name_H-M   'P 1'
#
loop_
_entity.id
_entity.type
_entity.pdbx_description
1 polymer ?
#
loop_
_entity_poly.entity_id
_entity_poly.type
_entity_poly.pdbx_seq_one_letter_code
_entity_poly.pdbx_strand_id
1 'polypeptide(L)' 'MKTTMKRLSAGMATAVAATAVAVTLLPGVASAQVISRIYSYTTKGANQCHSAANAAGPGYYCTTTTIAGTKYWALAHA' A
#
# COMPACT_ATOMS: atom_id res chain seq x y z
N MET A 1 11.70 -30.43 -30.61
CA MET A 1 12.12 -29.61 -29.45
C MET A 1 13.27 -28.71 -29.88
N LYS A 2 13.07 -27.39 -29.87
CA LYS A 2 14.12 -26.36 -30.06
C LYS A 2 13.78 -25.17 -29.17
N THR A 3 14.84 -24.59 -28.63
CA THR A 3 14.97 -23.88 -27.37
C THR A 3 14.52 -22.40 -27.46
N THR A 4 13.83 -21.95 -26.42
CA THR A 4 13.85 -20.63 -25.75
C THR A 4 14.23 -19.38 -26.54
N MET A 5 13.36 -18.36 -26.52
CA MET A 5 13.79 -16.97 -26.27
C MET A 5 12.77 -16.20 -25.43
N LYS A 6 13.20 -15.89 -24.20
CA LYS A 6 12.69 -14.83 -23.33
C LYS A 6 12.44 -13.55 -24.15
N ARG A 7 11.27 -12.94 -23.97
CA ARG A 7 11.13 -11.48 -24.07
C ARG A 7 10.72 -10.94 -22.71
N LEU A 8 11.70 -10.88 -21.80
CA LEU A 8 11.75 -9.79 -20.83
C LEU A 8 12.17 -8.55 -21.62
N SER A 9 11.29 -7.56 -21.77
CA SER A 9 11.72 -6.15 -21.68
C SER A 9 10.53 -5.19 -21.76
N ALA A 10 10.31 -4.48 -20.64
CA ALA A 10 9.76 -3.13 -20.50
C ALA A 10 9.45 -3.01 -18.99
N GLY A 11 10.45 -2.83 -18.13
CA GLY A 11 11.20 -1.58 -18.14
C GLY A 11 10.30 -0.45 -17.61
N MET A 12 9.82 -0.58 -16.38
CA MET A 12 9.27 0.55 -15.61
C MET A 12 9.94 0.54 -14.24
N ALA A 13 11.23 0.87 -14.27
CA ALA A 13 11.97 1.34 -13.12
C ALA A 13 11.33 2.64 -12.64
N THR A 14 10.28 2.53 -11.82
CA THR A 14 9.82 3.64 -10.99
C THR A 14 10.36 3.41 -9.59
N ALA A 15 11.62 3.83 -9.44
CA ALA A 15 12.16 4.23 -8.16
C ALA A 15 11.23 5.31 -7.61
N VAL A 16 10.38 4.95 -6.66
CA VAL A 16 9.60 5.94 -5.91
C VAL A 16 10.07 5.79 -4.49
N ALA A 17 10.84 6.79 -4.07
CA ALA A 17 11.33 6.97 -2.73
C ALA A 17 10.24 6.61 -1.73
N ALA A 18 10.53 5.66 -0.86
CA ALA A 18 9.72 5.41 0.32
C ALA A 18 9.91 6.61 1.26
N THR A 19 9.21 7.71 1.00
CA THR A 19 8.99 8.73 2.01
C THR A 19 8.13 8.09 3.08
N ALA A 20 8.78 7.61 4.14
CA ALA A 20 8.11 7.25 5.38
C ALA A 20 7.53 8.53 5.98
N VAL A 21 6.33 8.90 5.53
CA VAL A 21 5.58 9.99 6.15
C VAL A 21 5.01 9.40 7.44
N ALA A 22 5.67 9.69 8.56
CA ALA A 22 5.10 9.51 9.88
C ALA A 22 3.94 10.50 10.02
N VAL A 23 2.76 10.12 9.56
CA VAL A 23 1.55 10.91 9.76
C VAL A 23 1.08 10.65 11.19
N THR A 24 1.46 11.53 12.11
CA THR A 24 0.75 11.68 13.39
C THR A 24 -0.66 12.19 13.08
N LEU A 25 -1.59 11.26 12.87
CA LEU A 25 -3.00 11.57 12.62
C LEU A 25 -3.69 12.00 13.92
N LEU A 26 -4.37 13.12 13.80
CA LEU A 26 -5.15 13.86 14.80
C LEU A 26 -6.14 12.97 15.61
N PRO A 27 -6.47 13.37 16.85
CA PRO A 27 -7.43 12.68 17.70
C PRO A 27 -8.85 12.93 17.17
N GLY A 28 -9.40 11.98 16.42
CA GLY A 28 -10.74 12.16 15.85
C GLY A 28 -11.40 10.95 15.20
N VAL A 29 -10.84 9.74 15.33
CA VAL A 29 -11.47 8.54 14.75
C VAL A 29 -12.14 7.71 15.84
N ALA A 30 -13.42 8.03 16.08
CA ALA A 30 -14.36 7.16 16.77
C ALA A 30 -14.72 5.97 15.87
N SER A 31 -13.77 5.06 15.70
CA SER A 31 -13.89 3.67 15.24
C SER A 31 -12.47 3.11 15.32
N ALA A 32 -12.26 2.05 16.12
CA ALA A 32 -10.96 1.51 16.49
C ALA A 32 -10.23 0.82 15.32
N GLN A 33 -9.97 1.56 14.24
CA GLN A 33 -9.20 1.11 13.10
C GLN A 33 -7.82 1.75 13.19
N VAL A 34 -6.83 0.93 13.52
CA VAL A 34 -5.45 1.40 13.66
C VAL A 34 -4.80 1.32 12.28
N ILE A 35 -4.45 2.49 11.72
CA ILE A 35 -3.71 2.56 10.46
C ILE A 35 -2.22 2.32 10.77
N SER A 36 -1.71 1.19 10.29
CA SER A 36 -0.30 0.80 10.48
C SER A 36 0.61 1.35 9.37
N ARG A 37 0.13 1.44 8.13
CA ARG A 37 0.89 1.92 6.96
C ARG A 37 -0.01 2.59 5.93
N ILE A 38 0.58 3.49 5.15
CA ILE A 38 -0.11 4.26 4.11
C ILE A 38 0.66 4.12 2.79
N TYR A 39 -0.07 3.94 1.69
CA TYR A 39 0.44 3.79 0.33
C TYR A 39 -0.28 4.76 -0.60
N SER A 40 0.41 5.26 -1.64
CA SER A 40 -0.19 6.14 -2.64
C SER A 40 -1.40 5.50 -3.32
N TYR A 41 -2.47 6.26 -3.55
CA TYR A 41 -3.70 5.78 -4.20
C TYR A 41 -3.50 5.52 -5.71
N THR A 42 -2.80 4.43 -6.00
CA THR A 42 -2.44 3.92 -7.34
C THR A 42 -2.61 2.41 -7.34
N THR A 43 -2.63 1.77 -8.52
CA THR A 43 -2.68 0.30 -8.62
C THR A 43 -1.49 -0.38 -7.94
N LYS A 44 -0.29 0.21 -8.04
CA LYS A 44 0.91 -0.29 -7.35
C LYS A 44 0.77 -0.19 -5.83
N GLY A 45 0.22 0.91 -5.33
CA GLY A 45 -0.05 1.10 -3.91
C GLY A 45 -1.10 0.12 -3.38
N ALA A 46 -2.14 -0.18 -4.16
CA ALA A 46 -3.12 -1.21 -3.82
C ALA A 46 -2.46 -2.58 -3.66
N ASN A 47 -1.64 -2.98 -4.63
CA ASN A 47 -0.92 -4.26 -4.60
C ASN A 47 0.06 -4.35 -3.41
N GLN A 48 0.76 -3.26 -3.10
CA GLN A 48 1.66 -3.21 -1.94
C GLN A 48 0.91 -3.32 -0.63
N CYS A 49 -0.21 -2.61 -0.49
CA CYS A 49 -1.06 -2.74 0.67
C CYS A 49 -1.52 -4.20 0.83
N HIS A 50 -2.04 -4.80 -0.24
CA HIS A 50 -2.57 -6.16 -0.20
C HIS A 50 -1.50 -7.18 0.16
N SER A 51 -0.30 -7.03 -0.42
CA SER A 51 0.87 -7.84 -0.06
C SER A 51 1.26 -7.68 1.40
N ALA A 52 1.16 -6.46 1.95
CA ALA A 52 1.49 -6.19 3.34
C ALA A 52 0.42 -6.73 4.31
N ALA A 53 -0.86 -6.68 3.94
CA ALA A 53 -1.94 -7.31 4.70
C ALA A 53 -1.75 -8.82 4.79
N ASN A 54 -1.45 -9.47 3.65
CA ASN A 54 -1.18 -10.90 3.61
C ASN A 54 0.05 -11.30 4.44
N ALA A 55 1.08 -10.45 4.48
CA ALA A 55 2.30 -10.69 5.26
C ALA A 55 2.11 -10.42 6.76
N ALA A 56 1.26 -9.46 7.14
CA ALA A 56 0.99 -9.10 8.53
C ALA A 56 0.13 -10.15 9.25
N GLY A 57 -0.66 -10.92 8.50
CA GLY A 57 -1.47 -12.02 9.02
C GLY A 57 -2.93 -11.63 9.27
N PRO A 58 -3.70 -12.51 9.94
CA PRO A 58 -5.13 -12.33 10.11
C PRO A 58 -5.46 -11.05 10.91
N GLY A 59 -6.53 -10.36 10.51
CA GLY A 59 -6.98 -9.11 11.14
C GLY A 59 -6.47 -7.85 10.46
N TYR A 60 -5.42 -7.95 9.63
CA TYR A 60 -4.95 -6.85 8.78
C TYR A 60 -5.69 -6.84 7.44
N TYR A 61 -6.10 -5.66 7.00
CA TYR A 61 -6.79 -5.45 5.73
C TYR A 61 -6.43 -4.11 5.10
N CYS A 62 -6.67 -4.00 3.81
CA CYS A 62 -6.49 -2.76 3.08
C CYS A 62 -7.78 -1.98 2.98
N THR A 63 -7.72 -0.71 3.38
CA THR A 63 -8.80 0.27 3.24
C THR A 63 -8.29 1.51 2.52
N THR A 64 -9.18 2.44 2.23
CA THR A 64 -8.81 3.77 1.72
C THR A 64 -9.03 4.81 2.79
N THR A 65 -8.08 5.72 2.95
CA THR A 65 -8.21 6.87 3.84
C THR A 65 -7.96 8.16 3.07
N THR A 66 -8.49 9.28 3.57
CA THR A 66 -8.24 10.61 3.01
C THR A 66 -7.51 11.45 4.03
N ILE A 67 -6.33 11.96 3.67
CA ILE A 67 -5.48 12.80 4.53
C ILE A 67 -5.29 14.12 3.81
N ALA A 68 -5.70 15.23 4.44
CA ALA A 68 -5.63 16.57 3.87
C ALA A 68 -6.19 16.66 2.43
N GLY A 69 -7.31 15.99 2.16
CA GLY A 69 -7.97 15.97 0.85
C GLY A 69 -7.38 15.00 -0.19
N THR A 70 -6.28 14.31 0.14
CA THR A 70 -5.64 13.33 -0.76
C THR A 70 -6.02 11.90 -0.33
N LYS A 71 -6.42 11.08 -1.29
CA LYS A 71 -6.72 9.65 -1.06
C LYS A 71 -5.45 8.81 -0.99
N TYR A 72 -5.46 7.82 -0.10
CA TYR A 72 -4.41 6.83 0.08
C TYR A 72 -4.99 5.44 0.31
N TRP A 73 -4.23 4.40 0.01
CA TRP A 73 -4.46 3.07 0.55
C TRP A 73 -3.85 3.01 1.96
N ALA A 74 -4.53 2.37 2.88
CA ALA A 74 -4.10 2.22 4.26
C ALA A 74 -4.19 0.75 4.66
N LEU A 75 -3.10 0.24 5.25
CA LEU A 75 -3.12 -1.03 5.95
C LEU A 75 -3.69 -0.78 7.34
N ALA A 76 -4.91 -1.26 7.58
CA ALA A 76 -5.62 -1.12 8.83
C ALA A 76 -5.80 -2.49 9.49
N HIS A 77 -5.99 -2.48 10.80
CA HIS A 77 -6.53 -3.60 11.54
C HIS A 77 -7.57 -3.09 12.53
N ALA A 78 -8.50 -3.97 12.90
CA ALA A 78 -9.44 -3.74 14.00
C ALA A 78 -8.79 -4.10 15.35
#